data_AF-A0A2E0H305-F1
#
_entry.id   AF-A0A2E0H305-F1
#
_cell.length_a   1.000
_cell.length_b   1.000
_cell.length_c   1.000
_cell.angle_alpha   90.00
_cell.angle_beta   90.00
_cell.angle_gamma   90.00
#
_symmetry.space_group_name_H-M   'P 1'
#
loop_
_entity.id
_entity.type
_entity.pdbx_description
1 polymer ?
#
loop_
_entity_poly.entity_id
_entity_poly.type
_entity_poly.pdbx_seq_one_letter_code
_entity_poly.pdbx_strand_id
1 'polypeptide(L)'
;MVSDSLAKITVSLPDNTSREYNKGVTPYEVALDIGEGLAKASLAAEVNGTLVDLSIPIEADVSCKLLTVRDDESLDLIRHDTAHVLAEAAKELWPDIQVTIGPVIKDGFYYDFAREAPFTPEDLVALEDRMREIVDRDEPITREVWGRQEALEFFSSIGESYKAEIVRDLPEDEVLTVYKQGKFVDLCRGPHLPSTGKLGTAFKLTRIAGAYWRGDSQNEMLQRVYGTAWASEKDLRSYLDRLEEAARRDHRRLGNEMDLFHIQEEATGSVFWHDQGWTLFRL
;
A
#
# COMPACT_ATOMS: atom_id res chain seq x y z
N MET A 1 -41.81 -5.07 -13.88
CA MET A 1 -40.41 -4.58 -13.93
C MET A 1 -39.51 -5.77 -14.19
N VAL A 2 -39.50 -6.25 -15.43
CA VAL A 2 -38.65 -7.36 -15.86
C VAL A 2 -37.58 -6.75 -16.77
N SER A 3 -36.32 -7.07 -16.48
CA SER A 3 -35.19 -7.06 -17.41
C SER A 3 -34.53 -5.70 -17.77
N ASP A 4 -33.79 -5.11 -16.83
CA ASP A 4 -32.49 -4.48 -17.21
C ASP A 4 -31.33 -5.50 -17.06
N SER A 5 -31.56 -6.62 -16.35
CA SER A 5 -30.59 -7.70 -16.10
C SER A 5 -30.41 -8.70 -17.25
N LEU A 6 -31.13 -8.56 -18.38
CA LEU A 6 -30.89 -9.34 -19.60
C LEU A 6 -30.17 -8.55 -20.68
N ALA A 7 -29.83 -7.27 -20.43
CA ALA A 7 -29.02 -6.51 -21.35
C ALA A 7 -27.66 -7.21 -21.48
N LYS A 8 -27.28 -7.53 -22.72
CA LYS A 8 -25.97 -8.11 -23.03
C LYS A 8 -24.96 -7.00 -23.21
N ILE A 9 -23.75 -7.24 -22.73
CA ILE A 9 -22.59 -6.37 -22.95
C ILE A 9 -21.46 -7.18 -23.57
N THR A 10 -20.60 -6.49 -24.32
CA THR A 10 -19.42 -7.05 -24.95
C THR A 10 -18.18 -6.70 -24.14
N VAL A 11 -17.46 -7.73 -23.69
CA VAL A 11 -16.15 -7.57 -23.04
C VAL A 11 -15.07 -8.02 -24.02
N SER A 12 -14.20 -7.08 -24.41
CA SER A 12 -13.08 -7.33 -25.32
C SER A 12 -11.81 -7.62 -24.53
N LEU A 13 -11.11 -8.70 -24.91
CA LEU A 13 -9.93 -9.22 -24.23
C LEU A 13 -8.64 -8.88 -25.00
N PRO A 14 -7.46 -8.94 -24.36
CA PRO A 14 -6.19 -8.56 -24.99
C PRO A 14 -5.75 -9.44 -26.18
N ASP A 15 -6.32 -10.65 -26.30
CA ASP A 15 -6.06 -11.59 -27.40
C ASP A 15 -6.89 -11.27 -28.67
N ASN A 16 -7.56 -10.12 -28.71
CA ASN A 16 -8.51 -9.69 -29.73
C ASN A 16 -9.77 -10.56 -29.82
N THR A 17 -10.05 -11.38 -28.81
CA THR A 17 -11.35 -12.03 -28.66
C THR A 17 -12.32 -11.12 -27.91
N SER A 18 -13.61 -11.35 -28.11
CA SER A 18 -14.66 -10.70 -27.35
C SER A 18 -15.66 -11.75 -26.88
N ARG A 19 -16.24 -11.54 -25.70
CA ARG A 19 -17.26 -12.42 -25.13
C ARG A 19 -18.47 -11.58 -24.71
N GLU A 20 -19.66 -12.17 -24.83
CA GLU A 20 -20.91 -11.53 -24.41
C GLU A 20 -21.32 -12.01 -23.02
N TYR A 21 -21.58 -11.07 -22.14
CA TYR A 21 -22.03 -11.32 -20.77
C TYR A 21 -23.33 -10.58 -20.48
N ASN A 22 -23.99 -10.95 -19.37
CA ASN A 22 -25.06 -10.12 -18.87
C ASN A 22 -24.47 -8.86 -18.23
N LYS A 23 -25.14 -7.73 -18.41
CA LYS A 23 -24.84 -6.47 -17.71
C LYS A 23 -24.73 -6.73 -16.20
N GLY A 24 -23.68 -6.18 -15.59
CA GLY A 24 -23.34 -6.39 -14.18
C GLY A 24 -22.34 -7.53 -13.95
N VAL A 25 -21.85 -8.21 -14.99
CA VAL A 25 -20.74 -9.18 -14.86
C VAL A 25 -19.53 -8.51 -14.23
N THR A 26 -18.82 -9.23 -13.38
CA THR A 26 -17.59 -8.76 -12.73
C THR A 26 -16.34 -9.26 -13.45
N PRO A 27 -15.19 -8.57 -13.35
CA PRO A 27 -13.94 -9.10 -13.88
C PRO A 27 -13.58 -10.48 -13.31
N TYR A 28 -13.96 -10.79 -12.06
CA TYR A 28 -13.80 -12.13 -11.50
C TYR A 28 -14.57 -13.20 -12.29
N GLU A 29 -15.84 -12.93 -12.62
CA GLU A 29 -16.67 -13.86 -13.41
C GLU A 29 -16.14 -14.01 -14.84
N VAL A 30 -15.65 -12.93 -15.45
CA VAL A 30 -14.94 -12.97 -16.74
C VAL A 30 -13.71 -13.88 -16.65
N ALA A 31 -12.91 -13.75 -15.58
CA ALA A 31 -11.74 -14.59 -15.36
C ALA A 31 -12.12 -16.07 -15.17
N LEU A 32 -13.23 -16.34 -14.47
CA LEU A 32 -13.73 -17.68 -14.21
C LEU A 32 -14.21 -18.38 -15.50
N ASP A 33 -14.91 -17.64 -16.37
CA ASP A 33 -15.36 -18.13 -17.68
C ASP A 33 -14.20 -18.41 -18.64
N ILE A 34 -13.08 -17.67 -18.52
CA ILE A 34 -11.85 -17.97 -19.27
C ILE A 34 -11.17 -19.23 -18.70
N GLY A 35 -11.09 -19.34 -17.38
CA GLY A 35 -10.67 -20.57 -16.71
C GLY A 35 -10.30 -20.38 -15.24
N GLU A 36 -10.53 -21.41 -14.43
CA GLU A 36 -10.31 -21.36 -12.98
C GLU A 36 -8.89 -20.98 -12.57
N GLY A 37 -7.88 -21.39 -13.36
CA GLY A 37 -6.48 -21.03 -13.10
C GLY A 37 -6.23 -19.54 -13.22
N LEU A 38 -6.88 -18.88 -14.19
CA LEU A 38 -6.78 -17.44 -14.37
C LEU A 38 -7.52 -16.70 -13.26
N ALA A 39 -8.76 -17.09 -12.96
CA ALA A 39 -9.53 -16.52 -11.84
C ALA A 39 -8.76 -16.57 -10.50
N LYS A 40 -8.07 -17.68 -10.24
CA LYS A 40 -7.20 -17.82 -9.06
C LYS A 40 -5.95 -16.95 -9.13
N ALA A 41 -5.42 -16.67 -10.30
CA ALA A 41 -4.21 -15.85 -10.47
C ALA A 41 -4.49 -14.34 -10.56
N SER A 42 -5.75 -13.96 -10.86
CA SER A 42 -6.16 -12.57 -10.99
C SER A 42 -6.10 -11.83 -9.65
N LEU A 43 -5.57 -10.60 -9.70
CA LEU A 43 -5.44 -9.69 -8.56
C LEU A 43 -6.37 -8.49 -8.69
N ALA A 44 -6.46 -7.94 -9.90
CA ALA A 44 -7.34 -6.83 -10.28
C ALA A 44 -7.65 -6.93 -11.77
N ALA A 45 -8.39 -5.96 -12.30
CA ALA A 45 -8.58 -5.82 -13.73
C ALA A 45 -8.33 -4.38 -14.17
N GLU A 46 -7.96 -4.21 -15.42
CA GLU A 46 -7.97 -2.93 -16.11
C GLU A 46 -9.18 -2.92 -17.05
N VAL A 47 -10.12 -2.01 -16.80
CA VAL A 47 -11.34 -1.81 -17.59
C VAL A 47 -11.24 -0.45 -18.28
N ASN A 48 -11.22 -0.44 -19.61
CA ASN A 48 -11.03 0.77 -20.42
C ASN A 48 -9.80 1.62 -19.99
N GLY A 49 -8.68 0.97 -19.64
CA GLY A 49 -7.47 1.64 -19.18
C GLY A 49 -7.46 2.04 -17.71
N THR A 50 -8.51 1.74 -16.94
CA THR A 50 -8.62 2.08 -15.51
C THR A 50 -8.56 0.82 -14.66
N LEU A 51 -7.67 0.83 -13.66
CA LEU A 51 -7.52 -0.23 -12.67
C LEU A 51 -8.76 -0.30 -11.75
N VAL A 52 -9.36 -1.48 -11.61
CA VAL A 52 -10.57 -1.75 -10.82
C VAL A 52 -10.48 -3.07 -10.07
N ASP A 53 -11.21 -3.20 -8.96
CA ASP A 53 -11.32 -4.45 -8.22
C ASP A 53 -12.02 -5.53 -9.06
N LEU A 54 -11.70 -6.78 -8.78
CA LEU A 54 -12.31 -7.92 -9.47
C LEU A 54 -13.82 -8.05 -9.21
N SER A 55 -14.34 -7.38 -8.19
CA SER A 55 -15.76 -7.40 -7.82
C SER A 55 -16.58 -6.24 -8.39
N ILE A 56 -15.97 -5.31 -9.14
CA ILE A 56 -16.70 -4.17 -9.71
C ILE A 56 -17.60 -4.63 -10.87
N PRO A 57 -18.92 -4.38 -10.82
CA PRO A 57 -19.81 -4.71 -11.93
C PRO A 57 -19.49 -3.90 -13.20
N ILE A 58 -19.50 -4.57 -14.34
CA ILE A 58 -19.32 -3.95 -15.66
C ILE A 58 -20.70 -3.65 -16.24
N GLU A 59 -20.98 -2.37 -16.48
CA GLU A 59 -22.32 -1.87 -16.84
C GLU A 59 -22.51 -1.58 -18.35
N ALA A 60 -21.43 -1.64 -19.13
CA ALA A 60 -21.42 -1.31 -20.55
C ALA A 60 -20.35 -2.13 -21.29
N ASP A 61 -20.29 -1.98 -22.61
CA ASP A 61 -19.23 -2.58 -23.42
C ASP A 61 -17.86 -1.99 -23.03
N VAL A 62 -16.86 -2.85 -22.83
CA VAL A 62 -15.54 -2.45 -22.35
C VAL A 62 -14.41 -3.29 -22.95
N SER A 63 -13.19 -2.76 -22.92
CA SER A 63 -11.99 -3.58 -22.91
C SER A 63 -11.67 -4.00 -21.48
N CYS A 64 -11.28 -5.27 -21.28
CA CYS A 64 -10.91 -5.82 -19.98
C CYS A 64 -9.60 -6.60 -20.08
N LYS A 65 -8.59 -6.18 -19.32
CA LYS A 65 -7.35 -6.93 -19.10
C LYS A 65 -7.32 -7.41 -17.65
N LEU A 66 -7.25 -8.72 -17.44
CA LEU A 66 -7.08 -9.29 -16.11
C LEU A 66 -5.60 -9.20 -15.72
N LEU A 67 -5.34 -8.64 -14.54
CA LEU A 67 -4.01 -8.46 -14.01
C LEU A 67 -3.65 -9.60 -13.07
N THR A 68 -2.42 -10.07 -13.18
CA THR A 68 -1.85 -11.12 -12.35
C THR A 68 -0.53 -10.62 -11.75
N VAL A 69 0.07 -11.42 -10.87
CA VAL A 69 1.39 -11.14 -10.28
C VAL A 69 2.54 -10.99 -11.32
N ARG A 70 2.29 -11.36 -12.58
CA ARG A 70 3.26 -11.26 -13.68
C ARG A 70 3.25 -9.89 -14.38
N ASP A 71 2.23 -9.10 -14.13
CA ASP A 71 2.07 -7.77 -14.71
C ASP A 71 2.79 -6.75 -13.81
N ASP A 72 3.58 -5.85 -14.39
CA ASP A 72 4.37 -4.88 -13.63
C ASP A 72 3.48 -3.97 -12.77
N GLU A 73 2.29 -3.65 -13.27
CA GLU A 73 1.29 -2.83 -12.59
C GLU A 73 0.75 -3.48 -11.31
N SER A 74 0.89 -4.81 -11.17
CA SER A 74 0.47 -5.53 -9.95
C SER A 74 1.34 -5.19 -8.74
N LEU A 75 2.56 -4.71 -8.95
CA LEU A 75 3.50 -4.46 -7.85
C LEU A 75 3.05 -3.29 -6.97
N ASP A 76 2.50 -2.24 -7.57
CA ASP A 76 1.97 -1.11 -6.82
C ASP A 76 0.70 -1.51 -6.06
N LEU A 77 -0.14 -2.37 -6.65
CA LEU A 77 -1.29 -2.97 -5.95
C LEU A 77 -0.85 -3.80 -4.73
N ILE A 78 0.14 -4.69 -4.90
CA ILE A 78 0.72 -5.47 -3.79
C ILE A 78 1.23 -4.56 -2.68
N ARG A 79 1.95 -3.48 -3.01
CA ARG A 79 2.48 -2.53 -2.02
C ARG A 79 1.36 -1.78 -1.30
N HIS A 80 0.31 -1.41 -2.02
CA HIS A 80 -0.85 -0.74 -1.47
C HIS A 80 -1.57 -1.62 -0.44
N ASP A 81 -1.87 -2.87 -0.80
CA ASP A 81 -2.47 -3.84 0.11
C ASP A 81 -1.53 -4.22 1.27
N THR A 82 -0.21 -4.22 1.07
CA THR A 82 0.74 -4.42 2.18
C THR A 82 0.65 -3.29 3.20
N ALA A 83 0.44 -2.05 2.74
CA ALA A 83 0.25 -0.90 3.62
C ALA A 83 -1.03 -1.07 4.45
N HIS A 84 -2.12 -1.57 3.86
CA HIS A 84 -3.36 -1.86 4.58
C HIS A 84 -3.21 -2.99 5.60
N VAL A 85 -2.52 -4.08 5.25
CA VAL A 85 -2.20 -5.17 6.18
C VAL A 85 -1.30 -4.68 7.32
N LEU A 86 -0.36 -3.76 7.05
CA LEU A 86 0.43 -3.09 8.09
C LEU A 86 -0.46 -2.25 9.04
N ALA A 87 -1.41 -1.50 8.50
CA ALA A 87 -2.33 -0.70 9.30
C ALA A 87 -3.23 -1.58 10.18
N GLU A 88 -3.79 -2.66 9.64
CA GLU A 88 -4.54 -3.65 10.42
C GLU A 88 -3.67 -4.26 11.52
N ALA A 89 -2.44 -4.71 11.20
CA ALA A 89 -1.51 -5.27 12.17
C ALA A 89 -1.24 -4.32 13.33
N ALA A 90 -1.06 -3.04 13.03
CA ALA A 90 -0.87 -2.01 14.05
C ALA A 90 -2.11 -1.83 14.93
N LYS A 91 -3.32 -1.81 14.34
CA LYS A 91 -4.58 -1.73 15.09
C LYS A 91 -4.83 -2.96 15.97
N GLU A 92 -4.42 -4.15 15.52
CA GLU A 92 -4.55 -5.38 16.33
C GLU A 92 -3.58 -5.41 17.52
N LEU A 93 -2.34 -4.93 17.33
CA LEU A 93 -1.33 -4.89 18.40
C LEU A 93 -1.56 -3.73 19.37
N TRP A 94 -1.99 -2.57 18.87
CA TRP A 94 -2.18 -1.36 19.65
C TRP A 94 -3.54 -0.72 19.30
N PRO A 95 -4.64 -1.10 19.98
CA PRO A 95 -5.98 -0.62 19.63
C PRO A 95 -6.15 0.91 19.62
N ASP A 96 -5.40 1.61 20.45
CA ASP A 96 -5.45 3.07 20.59
C ASP A 96 -4.65 3.84 19.52
N ILE A 97 -3.87 3.15 18.67
CA ILE A 97 -3.15 3.79 17.56
C ILE A 97 -4.15 4.33 16.55
N GLN A 98 -3.91 5.52 16.00
CA GLN A 98 -4.67 6.02 14.86
C GLN A 98 -3.86 5.87 13.58
N VAL A 99 -4.54 5.51 12.49
CA VAL A 99 -3.95 5.34 11.16
C VAL A 99 -4.30 6.53 10.29
N THR A 100 -3.33 7.02 9.51
CA THR A 100 -3.52 8.25 8.73
C THR A 100 -3.44 7.99 7.21
N ILE A 101 -2.26 8.09 6.61
CA ILE A 101 -2.02 7.90 5.17
C ILE A 101 -0.96 6.83 4.93
N GLY A 102 -1.20 5.99 3.93
CA GLY A 102 -0.29 4.89 3.57
C GLY A 102 -0.06 4.73 2.08
N PRO A 103 0.59 5.68 1.40
CA PRO A 103 0.77 5.62 -0.04
C PRO A 103 1.90 4.67 -0.46
N VAL A 104 1.79 4.21 -1.70
CA VAL A 104 2.86 3.52 -2.42
C VAL A 104 3.95 4.52 -2.80
N ILE A 105 5.21 4.06 -2.79
CA ILE A 105 6.39 4.76 -3.29
C ILE A 105 7.17 3.83 -4.23
N LYS A 106 8.09 4.39 -5.02
CA LYS A 106 8.82 3.69 -6.10
C LYS A 106 9.26 2.24 -5.78
N ASP A 107 9.81 2.02 -4.60
CA ASP A 107 10.36 0.72 -4.18
C ASP A 107 9.68 0.14 -2.92
N GLY A 108 8.46 0.59 -2.60
CA GLY A 108 7.77 0.14 -1.40
C GLY A 108 6.55 0.97 -1.03
N PHE A 109 6.35 1.17 0.27
CA PHE A 109 5.26 1.96 0.83
C PHE A 109 5.69 2.55 2.18
N TYR A 110 4.85 3.40 2.73
CA TYR A 110 4.91 3.72 4.15
C TYR A 110 3.49 3.81 4.71
N TYR A 111 3.37 3.83 6.04
CA TYR A 111 2.15 4.23 6.71
C TYR A 111 2.48 5.15 7.89
N ASP A 112 1.73 6.23 8.04
CA ASP A 112 1.86 7.20 9.11
C ASP A 112 0.86 6.91 10.24
N PHE A 113 1.38 6.83 11.47
CA PHE A 113 0.63 6.50 12.67
C PHE A 113 0.70 7.61 13.70
N ALA A 114 -0.42 7.88 14.37
CA ALA A 114 -0.45 8.69 15.58
C ALA A 114 -0.49 7.76 16.80
N ARG A 115 0.57 7.81 17.62
CA ARG A 115 0.69 7.14 18.93
C ARG A 115 1.70 7.87 19.79
N GLU A 116 1.49 7.85 21.11
CA GLU A 116 2.37 8.49 22.08
C GLU A 116 3.75 7.82 22.16
N ALA A 117 3.78 6.49 22.29
CA ALA A 117 5.03 5.75 22.42
C ALA A 117 5.75 5.63 21.06
N PRO A 118 7.05 5.94 20.95
CA PRO A 118 7.80 5.74 19.72
C PRO A 118 7.87 4.27 19.33
N PHE A 119 7.78 3.97 18.04
CA PHE A 119 8.09 2.64 17.51
C PHE A 119 9.57 2.31 17.75
N THR A 120 9.81 1.05 18.07
CA THR A 120 11.13 0.45 18.26
C THR A 120 11.45 -0.54 17.13
N PRO A 121 12.72 -0.93 16.94
CA PRO A 121 13.06 -2.03 16.02
C PRO A 121 12.32 -3.33 16.35
N GLU A 122 12.09 -3.62 17.63
CA GLU A 122 11.33 -4.79 18.09
C GLU A 122 9.86 -4.72 17.68
N ASP A 123 9.26 -3.53 17.68
CA ASP A 123 7.89 -3.33 17.20
C ASP A 123 7.75 -3.63 15.71
N LEU A 124 8.80 -3.37 14.90
CA LEU A 124 8.79 -3.74 13.48
C LEU A 124 8.75 -5.26 13.29
N VAL A 125 9.46 -6.01 14.13
CA VAL A 125 9.43 -7.47 14.10
C VAL A 125 8.03 -7.97 14.49
N ALA A 126 7.45 -7.42 15.57
CA ALA A 126 6.11 -7.77 16.01
C ALA A 126 5.04 -7.44 14.96
N LEU A 127 5.16 -6.28 14.30
CA LEU A 127 4.30 -5.89 13.18
C LEU A 127 4.42 -6.88 12.02
N GLU A 128 5.64 -7.22 11.57
CA GLU A 128 5.81 -8.18 10.48
C GLU A 128 5.21 -9.55 10.80
N ASP A 129 5.39 -10.04 12.02
CA ASP A 129 4.83 -11.32 12.45
C ASP A 129 3.30 -11.27 12.44
N ARG A 130 2.71 -10.19 12.96
CA ARG A 130 1.26 -9.95 12.91
C ARG A 130 0.75 -9.82 11.47
N MET A 131 1.48 -9.14 10.58
CA MET A 131 1.12 -9.03 9.17
C MET A 131 1.09 -10.41 8.49
N ARG A 132 2.06 -11.29 8.79
CA ARG A 132 2.06 -12.68 8.27
C ARG A 132 0.86 -13.47 8.79
N GLU A 133 0.51 -13.32 10.06
CA GLU A 133 -0.71 -13.93 10.61
C GLU A 133 -1.97 -13.47 9.85
N ILE A 134 -2.09 -12.18 9.54
CA ILE A 134 -3.23 -11.62 8.76
C ILE A 134 -3.28 -12.19 7.34
N VAL A 135 -2.13 -12.32 6.68
CA VAL A 135 -2.03 -12.95 5.35
C VAL A 135 -2.47 -14.42 5.42
N ASP A 136 -2.07 -15.15 6.45
CA ASP A 136 -2.45 -16.55 6.65
C ASP A 136 -3.96 -16.73 6.93
N ARG A 137 -4.64 -15.70 7.46
CA ARG A 137 -6.11 -15.72 7.62
C ARG A 137 -6.87 -15.64 6.29
N ASP A 138 -6.23 -15.18 5.22
CA ASP A 138 -6.80 -15.02 3.88
C ASP A 138 -8.18 -14.32 3.90
N GLU A 139 -8.23 -13.18 4.60
CA GLU A 139 -9.47 -12.44 4.80
C GLU A 139 -9.93 -11.81 3.48
N PRO A 140 -11.22 -11.94 3.11
CA PRO A 140 -11.75 -11.30 1.92
C PRO A 140 -11.67 -9.78 2.08
N ILE A 141 -11.23 -9.10 1.03
CA ILE A 141 -11.21 -7.65 0.99
C ILE A 141 -12.46 -7.19 0.24
N THR A 142 -13.32 -6.43 0.91
CA THR A 142 -14.60 -5.99 0.34
C THR A 142 -14.67 -4.48 0.25
N ARG A 143 -15.12 -3.99 -0.91
CA ARG A 143 -15.35 -2.57 -1.17
C ARG A 143 -16.79 -2.18 -0.89
N GLU A 144 -16.98 -1.09 -0.17
CA GLU A 144 -18.28 -0.45 0.05
C GLU A 144 -18.23 1.02 -0.36
N VAL A 145 -19.37 1.55 -0.78
CA VAL A 145 -19.55 2.99 -1.05
C VAL A 145 -20.38 3.56 0.09
N TRP A 146 -19.84 4.54 0.80
CA TRP A 146 -20.45 5.10 1.99
C TRP A 146 -20.91 6.53 1.78
N GLY A 147 -21.93 6.94 2.52
CA GLY A 147 -22.28 8.35 2.65
C GLY A 147 -21.20 9.10 3.45
N ARG A 148 -20.99 10.38 3.15
CA ARG A 148 -20.04 11.21 3.91
C ARG A 148 -20.33 11.27 5.40
N GLN A 149 -21.60 11.48 5.76
CA GLN A 149 -22.01 11.56 7.15
C GLN A 149 -21.80 10.22 7.87
N GLU A 150 -22.12 9.11 7.21
CA GLU A 150 -21.89 7.75 7.71
C GLU A 150 -20.40 7.49 7.96
N ALA A 151 -19.53 7.83 7.01
CA ALA A 151 -18.08 7.69 7.17
C ALA A 151 -17.53 8.56 8.32
N LEU A 152 -17.99 9.81 8.44
CA LEU A 152 -17.58 10.70 9.53
C LEU A 152 -17.99 10.18 10.90
N GLU A 153 -19.22 9.69 11.03
CA GLU A 153 -19.74 9.12 12.27
C GLU A 153 -18.97 7.85 12.64
N PHE A 154 -18.75 6.96 11.68
CA PHE A 154 -18.00 5.72 11.90
C PHE A 154 -16.57 6.00 12.38
N PHE A 155 -15.76 6.74 11.62
CA PHE A 155 -14.36 6.98 11.97
C PHE A 155 -14.23 7.74 13.29
N SER A 156 -15.13 8.70 13.56
CA SER A 156 -15.15 9.40 14.85
C SER A 156 -15.51 8.47 16.01
N SER A 157 -16.45 7.54 15.81
CA SER A 157 -16.90 6.61 16.86
C SER A 157 -15.84 5.61 17.31
N ILE A 158 -14.90 5.27 16.41
CA ILE A 158 -13.79 4.34 16.68
C ILE A 158 -12.48 5.07 17.03
N GLY A 159 -12.53 6.40 17.16
CA GLY A 159 -11.36 7.22 17.54
C GLY A 159 -10.39 7.56 16.40
N GLU A 160 -10.73 7.28 15.14
CA GLU A 160 -9.91 7.60 13.96
C GLU A 160 -10.14 9.05 13.50
N SER A 161 -9.66 10.00 14.28
CA SER A 161 -9.85 11.43 14.04
C SER A 161 -9.21 11.92 12.73
N TYR A 162 -8.06 11.38 12.37
CA TYR A 162 -7.36 11.67 11.10
C TYR A 162 -8.15 11.22 9.88
N LYS A 163 -8.73 10.02 9.90
CA LYS A 163 -9.61 9.54 8.82
C LYS A 163 -10.86 10.41 8.69
N ALA A 164 -11.46 10.78 9.83
CA ALA A 164 -12.58 11.71 9.83
C ALA A 164 -12.20 13.08 9.23
N GLU A 165 -11.00 13.61 9.52
CA GLU A 165 -10.49 14.84 8.90
C GLU A 165 -10.32 14.69 7.38
N ILE A 166 -9.71 13.60 6.91
CA ILE A 166 -9.57 13.32 5.47
C ILE A 166 -10.95 13.31 4.79
N VAL A 167 -11.95 12.66 5.40
CA VAL A 167 -13.32 12.66 4.88
C VAL A 167 -13.92 14.06 4.79
N ARG A 168 -13.61 14.99 5.71
CA ARG A 168 -14.12 16.38 5.61
C ARG A 168 -13.50 17.15 4.44
N ASP A 169 -12.23 16.86 4.14
CA ASP A 169 -11.46 17.60 3.16
C ASP A 169 -11.66 17.15 1.71
N LEU A 170 -12.20 15.95 1.51
CA LEU A 170 -12.50 15.47 0.16
C LEU A 170 -13.59 16.35 -0.50
N PRO A 171 -13.50 16.64 -1.82
CA PRO A 171 -14.54 17.38 -2.55
C PRO A 171 -15.93 16.79 -2.33
N GLU A 172 -16.99 17.62 -2.25
CA GLU A 172 -18.35 17.15 -1.90
C GLU A 172 -18.90 16.07 -2.84
N ASP A 173 -18.54 16.16 -4.13
CA ASP A 173 -18.93 15.25 -5.20
C ASP A 173 -18.08 13.97 -5.30
N GLU A 174 -17.04 13.86 -4.46
CA GLU A 174 -16.18 12.69 -4.42
C GLU A 174 -16.92 11.46 -3.87
N VAL A 175 -16.84 10.34 -4.60
CA VAL A 175 -17.40 9.06 -4.14
C VAL A 175 -16.49 8.47 -3.07
N LEU A 176 -17.01 8.37 -1.84
CA LEU A 176 -16.27 7.78 -0.73
C LEU A 176 -16.35 6.26 -0.79
N THR A 177 -15.18 5.65 -0.79
CA THR A 177 -15.00 4.21 -0.83
C THR A 177 -14.27 3.75 0.41
N VAL A 178 -14.76 2.65 0.95
CA VAL A 178 -14.27 2.05 2.18
C VAL A 178 -13.97 0.60 1.90
N TYR A 179 -12.79 0.15 2.30
CA TYR A 179 -12.36 -1.23 2.19
C TYR A 179 -12.35 -1.89 3.56
N LYS A 180 -12.88 -3.11 3.61
CA LYS A 180 -12.89 -3.93 4.82
C LYS A 180 -12.06 -5.18 4.58
N GLN A 181 -11.19 -5.49 5.53
CA GLN A 181 -10.46 -6.77 5.62
C GLN A 181 -10.53 -7.23 7.07
N GLY A 182 -11.10 -8.41 7.30
CA GLY A 182 -11.39 -8.86 8.66
C GLY A 182 -12.26 -7.86 9.44
N LYS A 183 -11.71 -7.32 10.52
CA LYS A 183 -12.36 -6.27 11.34
C LYS A 183 -11.85 -4.86 11.02
N PHE A 184 -10.79 -4.75 10.23
CA PHE A 184 -10.21 -3.49 9.84
C PHE A 184 -11.02 -2.84 8.72
N VAL A 185 -11.21 -1.54 8.83
CA VAL A 185 -11.99 -0.72 7.91
C VAL A 185 -11.18 0.52 7.59
N ASP A 186 -10.89 0.75 6.32
CA ASP A 186 -10.09 1.89 5.87
C ASP A 186 -10.74 2.67 4.74
N LEU A 187 -10.54 3.98 4.75
CA LEU A 187 -10.92 4.88 3.66
C LEU A 187 -9.85 4.81 2.58
N CYS A 188 -10.20 4.25 1.43
CA CYS A 188 -9.31 4.20 0.29
C CYS A 188 -10.09 4.16 -1.02
N ARG A 189 -9.52 4.70 -2.10
CA ARG A 189 -10.08 4.63 -3.45
C ARG A 189 -9.95 3.23 -4.07
N GLY A 190 -8.89 2.52 -3.70
CA GLY A 190 -8.47 1.25 -4.30
C GLY A 190 -7.90 1.41 -5.72
N PRO A 191 -7.85 0.30 -6.50
CA PRO A 191 -8.36 -1.02 -6.14
C PRO A 191 -7.51 -1.72 -5.06
N HIS A 192 -8.02 -2.87 -4.59
CA HIS A 192 -7.37 -3.78 -3.67
C HIS A 192 -7.27 -5.20 -4.24
N LEU A 193 -6.40 -6.01 -3.65
CA LEU A 193 -6.38 -7.45 -3.83
C LEU A 193 -7.73 -8.07 -3.40
N PRO A 194 -8.14 -9.25 -3.91
CA PRO A 194 -9.41 -9.86 -3.53
C PRO A 194 -9.41 -10.44 -2.10
N SER A 195 -8.22 -10.73 -1.55
CA SER A 195 -8.04 -11.20 -0.17
C SER A 195 -6.63 -10.90 0.35
N THR A 196 -6.46 -10.85 1.66
CA THR A 196 -5.14 -10.64 2.30
C THR A 196 -4.15 -11.74 1.94
N GLY A 197 -4.60 -12.97 1.70
CA GLY A 197 -3.75 -14.10 1.33
C GLY A 197 -3.13 -13.97 -0.06
N LYS A 198 -3.72 -13.18 -0.97
CA LYS A 198 -3.11 -12.89 -2.29
C LYS A 198 -1.85 -12.05 -2.20
N LEU A 199 -1.64 -11.34 -1.10
CA LEU A 199 -0.45 -10.54 -0.88
C LEU A 199 0.83 -11.40 -0.85
N GLY A 200 0.72 -12.58 -0.26
CA GLY A 200 1.87 -13.41 0.09
C GLY A 200 2.73 -12.79 1.19
N THR A 201 3.92 -13.36 1.42
CA THR A 201 4.80 -13.00 2.55
C THR A 201 6.03 -12.19 2.13
N ALA A 202 6.15 -11.84 0.85
CA ALA A 202 7.32 -11.20 0.27
C ALA A 202 7.35 -9.68 0.56
N PHE A 203 7.31 -9.33 1.84
CA PHE A 203 7.42 -7.96 2.34
C PHE A 203 8.43 -7.84 3.49
N LYS A 204 8.93 -6.63 3.69
CA LYS A 204 9.85 -6.30 4.79
C LYS A 204 9.62 -4.86 5.26
N LEU A 205 9.49 -4.66 6.57
CA LEU A 205 9.54 -3.34 7.19
C LEU A 205 11.01 -2.94 7.36
N THR A 206 11.32 -1.70 6.99
CA THR A 206 12.72 -1.26 6.76
C THR A 206 13.21 -0.25 7.79
N ARG A 207 12.42 0.79 8.06
CA ARG A 207 12.83 1.87 8.97
C ARG A 207 11.63 2.64 9.51
N ILE A 208 11.87 3.31 10.63
CA ILE A 208 10.94 4.27 11.25
C ILE A 208 11.47 5.68 10.99
N ALA A 209 10.58 6.63 10.76
CA ALA A 209 10.90 8.05 10.67
C ALA A 209 9.80 8.89 11.32
N GLY A 210 10.11 10.16 11.65
CA GLY A 210 9.08 11.14 11.97
C GLY A 210 8.51 11.75 10.69
N ALA A 211 7.21 12.05 10.68
CA ALA A 211 6.54 12.84 9.66
C ALA A 211 5.62 13.84 10.33
N TYR A 212 5.44 15.02 9.75
CA TYR A 212 4.43 15.96 10.25
C TYR A 212 3.13 15.77 9.48
N TRP A 213 2.00 15.88 10.16
CA TRP A 213 0.70 15.80 9.50
C TRP A 213 0.59 16.86 8.39
N ARG A 214 0.22 16.41 7.17
CA ARG A 214 0.21 17.20 5.92
C ARG A 214 1.55 17.83 5.51
N GLY A 215 2.66 17.36 6.09
CA GLY A 215 3.98 17.92 5.86
C GLY A 215 4.19 19.31 6.47
N ASP A 216 3.29 19.76 7.35
CA ASP A 216 3.43 21.05 8.04
C ASP A 216 4.03 20.85 9.43
N SER A 217 5.23 21.40 9.63
CA SER A 217 5.98 21.36 10.89
C SER A 217 5.25 21.94 12.12
N GLN A 218 4.16 22.68 11.92
CA GLN A 218 3.31 23.19 13.00
C GLN A 218 2.27 22.18 13.50
N ASN A 219 2.03 21.11 12.74
CA ASN A 219 1.08 20.07 13.10
C ASN A 219 1.72 18.97 13.96
N GLU A 220 0.89 18.03 14.43
CA GLU A 220 1.32 16.87 15.20
C GLU A 220 2.35 16.04 14.43
N MET A 221 3.36 15.57 15.17
CA MET A 221 4.40 14.68 14.67
C MET A 221 3.89 13.24 14.72
N LEU A 222 3.72 12.65 13.54
CA LEU A 222 3.38 11.26 13.31
C LEU A 222 4.63 10.40 13.21
N GLN A 223 4.42 9.10 13.35
CA GLN A 223 5.46 8.09 13.21
C GLN A 223 5.23 7.30 11.93
N ARG A 224 6.18 7.40 11.01
CA ARG A 224 6.16 6.74 9.71
C ARG A 224 6.89 5.43 9.76
N VAL A 225 6.21 4.34 9.41
CA VAL A 225 6.83 3.03 9.20
C VAL A 225 6.97 2.80 7.70
N TYR A 226 8.20 2.60 7.23
CA TYR A 226 8.50 2.27 5.84
C TYR A 226 8.56 0.76 5.64
N GLY A 227 8.04 0.29 4.50
CA GLY A 227 8.16 -1.09 4.08
C GLY A 227 8.39 -1.23 2.58
N THR A 228 8.71 -2.45 2.17
CA THR A 228 8.80 -2.86 0.76
C THR A 228 8.05 -4.16 0.59
N ALA A 229 7.46 -4.38 -0.59
CA ALA A 229 6.74 -5.59 -0.94
C ALA A 229 6.97 -5.93 -2.42
N TRP A 230 7.00 -7.23 -2.72
CA TRP A 230 7.38 -7.77 -4.02
C TRP A 230 6.49 -8.95 -4.42
N ALA A 231 6.41 -9.19 -5.73
CA ALA A 231 5.72 -10.34 -6.31
C ALA A 231 6.26 -11.70 -5.83
N SER A 232 7.53 -11.76 -5.41
CA SER A 232 8.14 -13.01 -4.96
C SER A 232 9.22 -12.78 -3.90
N GLU A 233 9.46 -13.80 -3.07
CA GLU A 233 10.55 -13.85 -2.09
C GLU A 233 11.92 -13.65 -2.72
N LYS A 234 12.09 -14.10 -3.98
CA LYS A 234 13.34 -13.93 -4.72
C LYS A 234 13.59 -12.45 -5.04
N ASP A 235 12.55 -11.74 -5.47
CA ASP A 235 12.65 -10.32 -5.82
C ASP A 235 12.87 -9.47 -4.57
N LEU A 236 12.21 -9.81 -3.46
CA LEU A 236 12.47 -9.19 -2.16
C LEU A 236 13.93 -9.35 -1.75
N ARG A 237 14.47 -10.58 -1.77
CA ARG A 237 15.88 -10.82 -1.42
C ARG A 237 16.84 -10.04 -2.32
N SER A 238 16.60 -10.06 -3.63
CA SER A 238 17.38 -9.29 -4.60
C SER A 238 17.36 -7.79 -4.31
N TYR A 239 16.23 -7.25 -3.86
CA TYR A 239 16.15 -5.85 -3.43
C TYR A 239 16.92 -5.58 -2.13
N LEU A 240 16.76 -6.43 -1.12
CA LEU A 240 17.46 -6.28 0.16
C LEU A 240 18.98 -6.39 0.00
N ASP A 241 19.48 -7.31 -0.83
CA ASP A 241 20.90 -7.45 -1.15
C ASP A 241 21.45 -6.17 -1.81
N ARG A 242 20.68 -5.54 -2.71
CA ARG A 242 21.06 -4.26 -3.32
C ARG A 242 21.12 -3.12 -2.31
N LEU A 243 20.21 -3.09 -1.33
CA LEU A 243 20.24 -2.11 -0.25
C LEU A 243 21.45 -2.30 0.66
N GLU A 244 21.80 -3.54 1.00
CA GLU A 244 22.98 -3.83 1.80
C GLU A 244 24.26 -3.41 1.07
N GLU A 245 24.38 -3.73 -0.22
CA GLU A 245 25.53 -3.33 -1.02
C GLU A 245 25.62 -1.80 -1.19
N ALA A 246 24.48 -1.10 -1.31
CA ALA A 246 24.45 0.35 -1.32
C ALA A 246 24.89 0.94 0.03
N ALA A 247 24.44 0.38 1.16
CA ALA A 247 24.82 0.81 2.51
C ALA A 247 26.33 0.59 2.77
N ARG A 248 26.91 -0.48 2.22
CA ARG A 248 28.38 -0.69 2.25
C ARG A 248 29.15 0.42 1.53
N ARG A 249 28.53 1.12 0.59
CA ARG A 249 29.18 2.18 -0.20
C ARG A 249 28.75 3.59 0.22
N ASP A 250 28.09 3.72 1.37
CA ASP A 250 27.67 5.01 1.90
C ASP A 250 28.90 5.84 2.31
N HIS A 251 29.05 7.04 1.72
CA HIS A 251 30.16 7.95 2.01
C HIS A 251 30.22 8.39 3.48
N ARG A 252 29.11 8.36 4.22
CA ARG A 252 29.07 8.69 5.66
C ARG A 252 29.67 7.56 6.48
N ARG A 253 29.40 6.31 6.10
CA ARG A 253 29.99 5.12 6.72
C ARG A 253 31.48 5.05 6.40
N LEU A 254 31.83 5.13 5.12
CA LEU A 254 33.23 5.09 4.67
C LEU A 254 34.03 6.30 5.17
N GLY A 255 33.43 7.49 5.19
CA GLY A 255 34.07 8.70 5.70
C GLY A 255 34.44 8.59 7.17
N ASN A 256 33.60 7.93 7.98
CA ASN A 256 33.91 7.61 9.37
C ASN A 256 34.97 6.49 9.48
N GLU A 257 34.77 5.37 8.79
CA GLU A 257 35.71 4.21 8.81
C GLU A 257 37.13 4.55 8.33
N MET A 258 37.23 5.48 7.39
CA MET A 258 38.49 5.95 6.81
C MET A 258 38.98 7.28 7.42
N ASP A 259 38.30 7.78 8.46
CA ASP A 259 38.69 9.01 9.17
C ASP A 259 38.88 10.23 8.23
N LEU A 260 37.94 10.42 7.30
CA LEU A 260 38.02 11.46 6.26
C LEU A 260 37.39 12.79 6.69
N PHE A 261 36.25 12.74 7.38
CA PHE A 261 35.52 13.91 7.83
C PHE A 261 34.55 13.56 8.96
N HIS A 262 34.07 14.58 9.66
CA HIS A 262 32.91 14.48 10.54
C HIS A 262 31.99 15.70 10.43
N ILE A 263 30.80 15.57 11.06
CA ILE A 263 29.83 16.65 11.27
C ILE A 263 29.55 16.67 12.78
N GLN A 264 29.38 17.86 13.36
CA GLN A 264 29.10 18.06 14.78
C GLN A 264 27.88 18.95 14.98
N GLU A 265 27.19 18.80 16.12
CA GLU A 265 25.92 19.48 16.40
C GLU A 265 26.06 21.00 16.44
N GLU A 266 27.21 21.50 16.94
CA GLU A 266 27.51 22.93 17.04
C GLU A 266 27.52 23.64 15.68
N ALA A 267 27.67 22.88 14.59
CA ALA A 267 27.70 23.40 13.23
C ALA A 267 27.00 22.43 12.26
N THR A 268 25.71 22.17 12.51
CA THR A 268 24.89 21.29 11.67
C THR A 268 24.96 21.68 10.19
N GLY A 269 25.30 20.71 9.32
CA GLY A 269 25.48 20.93 7.89
C GLY A 269 26.87 21.42 7.47
N SER A 270 27.77 21.68 8.42
CA SER A 270 29.18 21.98 8.15
C SER A 270 30.04 20.72 8.22
N VAL A 271 30.89 20.51 7.22
CA VAL A 271 31.80 19.36 7.14
C VAL A 271 33.18 19.76 7.66
N PHE A 272 33.68 18.99 8.63
CA PHE A 272 35.02 19.15 9.19
C PHE A 272 35.94 18.09 8.56
N TRP A 273 36.76 18.53 7.61
CA TRP A 273 37.70 17.66 6.91
C TRP A 273 38.89 17.30 7.78
N HIS A 274 39.21 16.01 7.86
CA HIS A 274 40.45 15.53 8.48
C HIS A 274 41.59 15.58 7.46
N ASP A 275 42.83 15.32 7.88
CA ASP A 275 44.01 15.41 7.02
C ASP A 275 43.90 14.55 5.74
N GLN A 276 43.39 13.32 5.87
CA GLN A 276 43.19 12.40 4.74
C GLN A 276 42.07 12.87 3.81
N GLY A 277 40.92 13.26 4.37
CA GLY A 277 39.80 13.77 3.58
C GLY A 277 40.13 15.08 2.87
N TRP A 278 40.86 15.99 3.53
CA TRP A 278 41.32 17.24 2.93
C TRP A 278 42.36 17.01 1.83
N THR A 279 43.21 15.99 1.97
CA THR A 279 44.11 15.58 0.89
C THR A 279 43.35 15.09 -0.32
N LEU A 280 42.34 14.24 -0.13
CA LEU A 280 41.46 13.77 -1.21
C LEU A 280 40.70 14.93 -1.88
N PHE A 281 40.16 15.88 -1.10
CA PHE A 281 39.40 17.02 -1.60
C PHE A 281 40.21 17.97 -2.49
N ARG A 282 41.53 18.04 -2.27
CA ARG A 282 42.43 18.92 -3.04
C ARG A 282 42.93 18.31 -4.35
N LEU A 283 42.78 17.00 -4.54
CA LEU A 283 43.16 16.29 -5.77
C LEU A 283 42.10 16.47 -6.84
#